data_AF-A0A1Y4REJ8-F1
#
_entry.id   AF-A0A1Y4REJ8-F1
#
_cell.length_a   1.000
_cell.length_b   1.000
_cell.length_c   1.000
_cell.angle_alpha   90.00
_cell.angle_beta   90.00
_cell.angle_gamma   90.00
#
_symmetry.space_group_name_H-M   'P 1'
#
loop_
_entity.id
_entity.type
_entity.pdbx_description
1 polymer ?
#
loop_
_entity_poly.entity_id
_entity_poly.type
_entity_poly.pdbx_seq_one_letter_code
_entity_poly.pdbx_strand_id
1 'polypeptide(L)'
;MKRNKEFLINDAEMYQYFEQLLYGEETELLKRWKVKQDELEYGLTERNVSKLIGTKELLYGEEDAERQICLLETLEKFLHEYIGIKGLEELFINNYGEIENSIFLEHDAAGNSRNIREHAKHQMKNAYLGSVLLLECGYLPDMAKKIYQEQSPITRRLAREARCLLKKAEEKEVLKKLEELCYKIFMVSSLLHDIGYPLAYYLRSAKQMTEYPPYLKILCPTVKAEFADIKSSLLDSWLFRYVDAKKIQEKYAVDDHGVLSALSLLMHFYHNGKIYFLEPEERCIIEMTAVAIYHHTDRFPEGMRMVYLTDPVSYMVRLCDDMQEWNRFKILINEKHNFLQCGQCGRLIKEKNGFYQCKCGQSYEKVTMIQNRKLNYICLCDELEIEKREKSVNILAKFHFLKQLEILLDDYSCIVKTAGDMEKIQKMLEGQSLFPKMKVDYFVSNNPVEIIKRMIQDSGKTEEQINTWMEQELSGERQQAFREFWDDFKTKKEENPFGKIKEKNQLKYEKMAQEYVLTYYGQVYSLYQMLYTVK
;
A
#
# COMPACT_ATOMS: atom_id res chain seq x y z
N MET A 1 -6.72 -29.29 18.07
CA MET A 1 -7.04 -27.93 17.59
C MET A 1 -5.71 -27.21 17.33
N LYS A 2 -5.31 -27.02 16.07
CA LYS A 2 -4.18 -26.12 15.78
C LYS A 2 -4.64 -24.69 16.08
N ARG A 3 -3.88 -23.95 16.87
CA ARG A 3 -4.17 -22.55 17.23
C ARG A 3 -4.35 -21.72 15.94
N ASN A 4 -5.31 -20.80 15.95
CA ASN A 4 -5.36 -19.74 14.95
C ASN A 4 -4.04 -18.98 15.03
N LYS A 5 -3.42 -18.69 13.88
CA LYS A 5 -2.28 -17.77 13.82
C LYS A 5 -2.82 -16.42 13.37
N GLU A 6 -2.42 -15.37 14.07
CA GLU A 6 -2.74 -13.98 13.75
C GLU A 6 -1.44 -13.27 13.35
N PHE A 7 -1.51 -12.44 12.32
CA PHE A 7 -0.40 -11.63 11.84
C PHE A 7 -0.86 -10.19 11.70
N LEU A 8 0.00 -9.25 12.09
CA LEU A 8 -0.23 -7.82 11.92
C LEU A 8 0.62 -7.31 10.76
N ILE A 9 -0.01 -6.62 9.82
CA ILE A 9 0.64 -6.03 8.66
C ILE A 9 0.74 -4.53 8.87
N ASN A 10 1.88 -4.11 9.41
CA ASN A 10 2.27 -2.72 9.62
C ASN A 10 3.80 -2.58 9.47
N ASP A 11 4.32 -1.36 9.58
CA ASP A 11 5.73 -1.08 9.32
C ASP A 11 6.66 -1.70 10.38
N ALA A 12 6.26 -1.69 11.65
CA ALA A 12 7.06 -2.26 12.74
C ALA A 12 7.24 -3.78 12.57
N GLU A 13 6.15 -4.47 12.28
CA GLU A 13 6.16 -5.92 12.05
C GLU A 13 6.90 -6.28 10.75
N MET A 14 6.82 -5.43 9.71
CA MET A 14 7.59 -5.61 8.48
C MET A 14 9.10 -5.65 8.76
N TYR A 15 9.61 -4.68 9.54
CA TYR A 15 11.04 -4.62 9.86
C TYR A 15 11.48 -5.89 10.60
N GLN A 16 10.75 -6.28 11.65
CA GLN A 16 11.04 -7.48 12.43
C GLN A 16 10.94 -8.75 11.60
N TYR A 17 9.94 -8.84 10.72
CA TYR A 17 9.73 -10.01 9.87
C TYR A 17 10.93 -10.29 8.98
N PHE A 18 11.44 -9.29 8.25
CA PHE A 18 12.56 -9.50 7.34
C PHE A 18 13.88 -9.76 8.09
N GLU A 19 14.06 -9.14 9.25
CA GLU A 19 15.20 -9.44 10.12
C GLU A 19 15.16 -10.91 10.57
N GLN A 20 14.03 -11.39 11.10
CA GLN A 20 13.85 -12.79 11.49
C GLN A 20 13.94 -13.74 10.29
N LEU A 21 13.43 -13.33 9.13
CA LEU A 21 13.43 -14.14 7.92
C LEU A 21 14.85 -14.49 7.47
N LEU A 22 15.77 -13.50 7.53
CA LEU A 22 17.15 -13.64 7.05
C LEU A 22 18.18 -14.01 8.10
N TYR A 23 18.02 -13.53 9.32
CA TYR A 23 18.98 -13.73 10.41
C TYR A 23 18.49 -14.73 11.47
N GLY A 24 17.20 -15.09 11.46
CA GLY A 24 16.63 -16.04 12.39
C GLY A 24 17.13 -17.47 12.18
N GLU A 25 17.34 -18.19 13.27
CA GLU A 25 17.83 -19.57 13.24
C GLU A 25 16.76 -20.56 12.72
N GLU A 26 15.47 -20.19 12.75
CA GLU A 26 14.33 -21.10 12.57
C GLU A 26 13.77 -21.24 11.14
N THR A 27 14.23 -20.44 10.15
CA THR A 27 13.66 -20.47 8.78
C THR A 27 14.29 -21.57 7.90
N GLU A 28 14.05 -22.85 8.23
CA GLU A 28 14.55 -24.01 7.46
C GLU A 28 14.24 -23.95 5.95
N LEU A 29 13.12 -23.35 5.57
CA LEU A 29 12.62 -23.35 4.19
C LEU A 29 13.49 -22.48 3.27
N LEU A 30 13.96 -21.33 3.79
CA LEU A 30 14.85 -20.42 3.06
C LEU A 30 16.29 -20.93 2.99
N LYS A 31 16.80 -21.56 4.06
CA LYS A 31 18.17 -22.10 4.07
C LYS A 31 18.45 -23.06 2.91
N ARG A 32 17.41 -23.74 2.38
CA ARG A 32 17.51 -24.65 1.21
C ARG A 32 17.59 -23.92 -0.13
N TRP A 33 17.09 -22.69 -0.21
CA TRP A 33 17.06 -21.88 -1.44
C TRP A 33 18.23 -20.91 -1.53
N LYS A 34 19.02 -20.77 -0.46
CA LYS A 34 20.21 -19.94 -0.44
C LYS A 34 21.18 -20.39 -1.54
N VAL A 35 21.52 -19.46 -2.41
CA VAL A 35 22.46 -19.68 -3.51
C VAL A 35 23.87 -19.77 -2.92
N LYS A 36 24.66 -20.75 -3.36
CA LYS A 36 26.09 -20.77 -3.06
C LYS A 36 26.77 -19.71 -3.91
N GLN A 37 27.28 -18.65 -3.30
CA GLN A 37 28.04 -17.63 -4.00
C GLN A 37 29.43 -17.42 -3.36
N ASP A 38 30.37 -16.96 -4.19
CA ASP A 38 31.66 -16.43 -3.74
C ASP A 38 31.43 -15.13 -2.93
N GLU A 39 32.41 -14.73 -2.11
CA GLU A 39 32.40 -13.48 -1.32
C GLU A 39 32.30 -12.25 -2.25
N LEU A 40 31.10 -11.93 -2.71
CA LEU A 40 30.80 -10.68 -3.38
C LEU A 40 30.55 -9.62 -2.31
N GLU A 41 31.18 -8.46 -2.46
CA GLU A 41 30.81 -7.27 -1.69
C GLU A 41 29.41 -6.83 -2.12
N TYR A 42 28.44 -6.96 -1.21
CA TYR A 42 27.10 -6.40 -1.33
C TYR A 42 26.82 -5.52 -0.11
N GLY A 43 25.97 -4.51 -0.25
CA GLY A 43 25.66 -3.55 0.80
C GLY A 43 25.70 -2.09 0.33
N LEU A 44 24.91 -1.27 0.99
CA LEU A 44 24.87 0.17 0.75
C LEU A 44 26.22 0.81 1.07
N THR A 45 26.75 1.63 0.14
CA THR A 45 27.94 2.43 0.46
C THR A 45 27.60 3.46 1.55
N GLU A 46 28.59 3.89 2.33
CA GLU A 46 28.42 4.95 3.34
C GLU A 46 27.75 6.21 2.74
N ARG A 47 28.11 6.55 1.49
CA ARG A 47 27.50 7.66 0.74
C ARG A 47 26.02 7.40 0.39
N ASN A 48 25.63 6.17 0.09
CA ASN A 48 24.23 5.82 -0.11
C ASN A 48 23.45 5.95 1.19
N VAL A 49 23.99 5.43 2.29
CA VAL A 49 23.38 5.52 3.62
C VAL A 49 23.16 6.98 4.03
N SER A 50 24.20 7.83 3.97
CA SER A 50 24.09 9.25 4.38
C SER A 50 23.06 10.05 3.57
N LYS A 51 22.88 9.74 2.28
CA LYS A 51 21.87 10.42 1.45
C LYS A 51 20.45 9.94 1.75
N LEU A 52 20.28 8.62 1.86
CA LEU A 52 18.99 8.00 2.09
C LEU A 52 18.47 8.35 3.48
N ILE A 53 19.33 8.35 4.49
CA ILE A 53 18.95 8.66 5.87
C ILE A 53 18.45 10.11 5.98
N GLY A 54 19.20 11.11 5.50
CA GLY A 54 18.77 12.50 5.60
C GLY A 54 17.46 12.80 4.85
N THR A 55 17.21 12.09 3.75
CA THR A 55 15.95 12.21 3.00
C THR A 55 14.78 11.57 3.76
N LYS A 56 15.01 10.41 4.40
CA LYS A 56 13.98 9.67 5.15
C LYS A 56 13.69 10.29 6.51
N GLU A 57 14.71 10.80 7.21
CA GLU A 57 14.56 11.49 8.50
C GLU A 57 13.59 12.68 8.40
N LEU A 58 13.66 13.43 7.30
CA LEU A 58 12.76 14.55 7.04
C LEU A 58 11.29 14.14 7.02
N LEU A 59 10.98 12.92 6.56
CA LEU A 59 9.62 12.44 6.39
C LEU A 59 9.12 11.61 7.57
N TYR A 60 9.98 10.78 8.15
CA TYR A 60 9.58 9.73 9.10
C TYR A 60 10.17 9.90 10.50
N GLY A 61 11.07 10.87 10.68
CA GLY A 61 11.89 10.99 11.88
C GLY A 61 13.06 10.01 11.88
N GLU A 62 13.95 10.22 12.85
CA GLU A 62 15.22 9.50 12.99
C GLU A 62 15.03 7.99 13.13
N GLU A 63 14.18 7.54 14.05
CA GLU A 63 14.02 6.12 14.36
C GLU A 63 13.48 5.29 13.17
N ASP A 64 12.45 5.78 12.46
CA ASP A 64 11.90 5.03 11.32
C ASP A 64 12.84 5.10 10.10
N ALA A 65 13.57 6.20 9.93
CA ALA A 65 14.58 6.30 8.87
C ALA A 65 15.68 5.24 9.03
N GLU A 66 16.23 5.07 10.23
CA GLU A 66 17.23 4.03 10.53
C GLU A 66 16.70 2.63 10.23
N ARG A 67 15.49 2.30 10.72
CA ARG A 67 14.88 0.98 10.47
C ARG A 67 14.66 0.70 8.99
N GLN A 68 14.30 1.71 8.20
CA GLN A 68 14.16 1.57 6.75
C GLN A 68 15.50 1.31 6.05
N ILE A 69 16.61 1.89 6.52
CA ILE A 69 17.95 1.58 6.00
C ILE A 69 18.32 0.13 6.30
N CYS A 70 18.14 -0.33 7.54
CA CYS A 70 18.40 -1.72 7.90
C CYS A 70 17.54 -2.70 7.08
N LEU A 71 16.29 -2.35 6.80
CA LEU A 71 15.42 -3.14 5.93
C LEU A 71 15.95 -3.18 4.48
N LEU A 72 16.43 -2.06 3.94
CA LEU A 72 17.04 -2.02 2.60
C LEU A 72 18.25 -2.95 2.51
N GLU A 73 19.16 -2.90 3.48
CA GLU A 73 20.32 -3.80 3.53
C GLU A 73 19.90 -5.27 3.64
N THR A 74 18.87 -5.54 4.45
CA THR A 74 18.29 -6.88 4.60
C THR A 74 17.71 -7.37 3.27
N LEU A 75 16.95 -6.54 2.55
CA LEU A 75 16.38 -6.91 1.25
C LEU A 75 17.44 -7.03 0.15
N GLU A 76 18.49 -6.20 0.17
CA GLU A 76 19.64 -6.35 -0.72
C GLU A 76 20.34 -7.69 -0.49
N LYS A 77 20.55 -8.07 0.78
CA LYS A 77 21.05 -9.39 1.14
C LYS A 77 20.12 -10.50 0.66
N PHE A 78 18.80 -10.33 0.72
CA PHE A 78 17.86 -11.30 0.16
C PHE A 78 18.04 -11.45 -1.36
N LEU A 79 18.11 -10.35 -2.10
CA LEU A 79 18.36 -10.36 -3.55
C LEU A 79 19.69 -11.06 -3.86
N HIS A 80 20.72 -10.80 -3.07
CA HIS A 80 22.04 -11.39 -3.27
C HIS A 80 22.07 -12.89 -2.92
N GLU A 81 21.72 -13.26 -1.69
CA GLU A 81 21.92 -14.62 -1.18
C GLU A 81 20.82 -15.61 -1.63
N TYR A 82 19.63 -15.14 -2.01
CA TYR A 82 18.49 -16.01 -2.34
C TYR A 82 18.05 -15.92 -3.79
N ILE A 83 18.11 -14.74 -4.41
CA ILE A 83 17.85 -14.61 -5.84
C ILE A 83 19.13 -14.89 -6.64
N GLY A 84 20.25 -14.28 -6.25
CA GLY A 84 21.58 -14.59 -6.80
C GLY A 84 21.83 -14.09 -8.22
N ILE A 85 20.95 -13.24 -8.78
CA ILE A 85 21.07 -12.73 -10.15
C ILE A 85 21.78 -11.37 -10.13
N LYS A 86 23.02 -11.36 -10.62
CA LYS A 86 23.85 -10.14 -10.68
C LYS A 86 23.19 -9.03 -11.50
N GLY A 87 23.17 -7.81 -10.96
CA GLY A 87 22.60 -6.62 -11.57
C GLY A 87 21.17 -6.31 -11.13
N LEU A 88 20.50 -7.19 -10.37
CA LEU A 88 19.19 -6.87 -9.79
C LEU A 88 19.28 -5.79 -8.72
N GLU A 89 20.37 -5.78 -7.95
CA GLU A 89 20.71 -4.78 -6.94
C GLU A 89 20.76 -3.36 -7.52
N GLU A 90 21.23 -3.21 -8.76
CA GLU A 90 21.31 -1.93 -9.49
C GLU A 90 19.92 -1.33 -9.76
N LEU A 91 18.88 -2.16 -9.82
CA LEU A 91 17.49 -1.72 -10.01
C LEU A 91 16.78 -1.43 -8.70
N PHE A 92 17.20 -2.09 -7.61
CA PHE A 92 16.62 -1.94 -6.28
C PHE A 92 17.06 -0.65 -5.59
N ILE A 93 18.35 -0.29 -5.71
CA ILE A 93 18.93 0.89 -5.07
C ILE A 93 19.09 2.01 -6.10
N ASN A 94 17.98 2.69 -6.38
CA ASN A 94 18.03 4.02 -6.98
C ASN A 94 17.46 5.01 -5.97
N ASN A 95 17.98 6.23 -5.95
CA ASN A 95 17.68 7.32 -5.00
C ASN A 95 16.21 7.80 -5.12
N TYR A 96 15.27 6.88 -4.93
CA TYR A 96 13.84 7.07 -5.10
C TYR A 96 13.35 8.18 -4.20
N GLY A 97 13.87 8.27 -2.97
CA GLY A 97 13.46 9.27 -1.99
C GLY A 97 13.51 10.72 -2.50
N GLU A 98 14.57 11.13 -3.21
CA GLU A 98 14.66 12.50 -3.73
C GLU A 98 13.63 12.80 -4.83
N ILE A 99 13.40 11.84 -5.74
CA ILE A 99 12.40 11.96 -6.82
C ILE A 99 10.99 11.85 -6.25
N GLU A 100 10.77 10.90 -5.34
CA GLU A 100 9.52 10.72 -4.61
C GLU A 100 9.16 11.98 -3.85
N ASN A 101 10.09 12.64 -3.14
CA ASN A 101 9.85 13.92 -2.47
C ASN A 101 9.25 14.98 -3.40
N SER A 102 9.72 15.02 -4.64
CA SER A 102 9.16 15.92 -5.65
C SER A 102 7.76 15.49 -6.10
N ILE A 103 7.48 14.18 -6.12
CA ILE A 103 6.15 13.60 -6.40
C ILE A 103 5.19 13.85 -5.23
N PHE A 104 5.65 13.82 -3.97
CA PHE A 104 4.84 14.05 -2.77
C PHE A 104 4.14 15.41 -2.76
N LEU A 105 4.69 16.41 -3.44
CA LEU A 105 4.11 17.76 -3.53
C LEU A 105 3.32 17.99 -4.83
N GLU A 106 2.97 16.93 -5.57
CA GLU A 106 2.26 17.05 -6.85
C GLU A 106 0.79 17.48 -6.66
N HIS A 107 0.40 18.50 -7.44
CA HIS A 107 -0.99 18.95 -7.57
C HIS A 107 -1.45 18.78 -9.01
N ASP A 108 -2.75 18.54 -9.22
CA ASP A 108 -3.31 18.60 -10.56
C ASP A 108 -3.43 20.05 -11.07
N ALA A 109 -3.76 20.22 -12.36
CA ALA A 109 -3.92 21.54 -12.97
C ALA A 109 -5.07 22.37 -12.36
N ALA A 110 -5.97 21.74 -11.60
CA ALA A 110 -7.04 22.40 -10.86
C ALA A 110 -6.63 22.74 -9.41
N GLY A 111 -5.38 22.45 -9.02
CA GLY A 111 -4.86 22.70 -7.68
C GLY A 111 -5.29 21.67 -6.64
N ASN A 112 -5.91 20.56 -7.03
CA ASN A 112 -6.26 19.50 -6.08
C ASN A 112 -5.01 18.69 -5.74
N SER A 113 -4.81 18.40 -4.46
CA SER A 113 -3.81 17.43 -4.01
C SER A 113 -4.07 16.07 -4.64
N ARG A 114 -3.02 15.44 -5.15
CA ARG A 114 -3.09 14.03 -5.52
C ARG A 114 -3.03 13.15 -4.27
N ASN A 115 -3.74 12.02 -4.30
CA ASN A 115 -3.50 10.94 -3.34
C ASN A 115 -2.15 10.33 -3.73
N ILE A 116 -1.20 10.32 -2.81
CA ILE A 116 0.18 9.91 -3.10
C ILE A 116 0.54 8.74 -2.19
N ARG A 117 1.39 7.85 -2.71
CA ARG A 117 2.00 6.76 -1.95
C ARG A 117 3.52 6.89 -2.02
N GLU A 118 4.21 6.42 -1.00
CA GLU A 118 5.66 6.19 -1.05
C GLU A 118 5.88 4.87 -1.78
N HIS A 119 6.34 4.89 -3.02
CA HIS A 119 6.49 3.70 -3.86
C HIS A 119 7.61 2.80 -3.32
N ALA A 120 8.71 3.39 -2.83
CA ALA A 120 9.84 2.65 -2.28
C ALA A 120 9.44 1.78 -1.07
N LYS A 121 8.79 2.35 -0.05
CA LYS A 121 8.31 1.58 1.11
C LYS A 121 7.13 0.68 0.74
N HIS A 122 6.27 1.12 -0.17
CA HIS A 122 5.15 0.31 -0.69
C HIS A 122 5.62 -1.01 -1.33
N GLN A 123 6.69 -1.00 -2.12
CA GLN A 123 7.31 -2.20 -2.67
C GLN A 123 7.72 -3.19 -1.57
N MET A 124 8.28 -2.70 -0.47
CA MET A 124 8.66 -3.52 0.69
C MET A 124 7.43 -4.05 1.45
N LYS A 125 6.37 -3.24 1.61
CA LYS A 125 5.10 -3.68 2.22
C LYS A 125 4.41 -4.76 1.38
N ASN A 126 4.47 -4.66 0.05
CA ASN A 126 3.98 -5.69 -0.86
C ASN A 126 4.75 -7.00 -0.70
N ALA A 127 6.08 -6.92 -0.62
CA ALA A 127 6.92 -8.08 -0.38
C ALA A 127 6.62 -8.72 0.99
N TYR A 128 6.41 -7.92 2.03
CA TYR A 128 6.06 -8.41 3.37
C TYR A 128 4.69 -9.10 3.40
N LEU A 129 3.64 -8.43 2.95
CA LEU A 129 2.28 -8.97 2.91
C LEU A 129 2.23 -10.28 2.12
N GLY A 130 2.86 -10.31 0.95
CA GLY A 130 2.91 -11.53 0.16
C GLY A 130 3.74 -12.63 0.79
N SER A 131 4.84 -12.31 1.50
CA SER A 131 5.62 -13.31 2.24
C SER A 131 4.80 -13.97 3.33
N VAL A 132 4.02 -13.19 4.10
CA VAL A 132 3.07 -13.72 5.09
C VAL A 132 2.01 -14.61 4.42
N LEU A 133 1.45 -14.18 3.29
CA LEU A 133 0.45 -15.00 2.59
C LEU A 133 1.05 -16.30 2.02
N LEU A 134 2.20 -16.22 1.37
CA LEU A 134 2.85 -17.33 0.70
C LEU A 134 3.42 -18.35 1.69
N LEU A 135 4.25 -17.89 2.63
CA LEU A 135 4.98 -18.75 3.56
C LEU A 135 4.13 -19.13 4.77
N GLU A 136 3.41 -18.18 5.36
CA GLU A 136 2.70 -18.43 6.61
C GLU A 136 1.24 -18.87 6.40
N CYS A 137 0.56 -18.39 5.36
CA CYS A 137 -0.85 -18.72 5.11
C CYS A 137 -1.08 -19.93 4.20
N GLY A 138 -0.02 -20.50 3.62
CA GLY A 138 -0.08 -21.72 2.81
C GLY A 138 -0.45 -21.50 1.35
N TYR A 139 -0.35 -20.26 0.85
CA TYR A 139 -0.60 -19.97 -0.56
C TYR A 139 0.54 -20.38 -1.48
N LEU A 140 1.78 -20.51 -0.99
CA LEU A 140 2.88 -20.96 -1.82
C LEU A 140 2.70 -22.41 -2.34
N PRO A 141 2.40 -23.42 -1.51
CA PRO A 141 2.12 -24.77 -2.01
C PRO A 141 0.85 -24.85 -2.86
N ASP A 142 -0.17 -24.01 -2.62
CA ASP A 142 -1.36 -23.94 -3.50
C ASP A 142 -0.99 -23.38 -4.87
N MET A 143 -0.18 -22.31 -4.90
CA MET A 143 0.33 -21.69 -6.12
C MET A 143 1.11 -22.68 -6.98
N ALA A 144 2.03 -23.43 -6.37
CA ALA A 144 2.81 -24.47 -7.05
C ALA A 144 1.90 -25.54 -7.67
N LYS A 145 0.87 -25.98 -6.96
CA LYS A 145 -0.12 -26.94 -7.49
C LYS A 145 -0.92 -26.38 -8.66
N LYS A 146 -1.34 -25.11 -8.62
CA LYS A 146 -2.04 -24.49 -9.75
C LYS A 146 -1.15 -24.39 -10.98
N ILE A 147 0.12 -24.04 -10.79
CA ILE A 147 1.09 -23.97 -11.91
C ILE A 147 1.33 -25.35 -12.51
N TYR A 148 1.45 -26.38 -11.67
CA TYR A 148 1.63 -27.76 -12.14
C TYR A 148 0.47 -28.27 -13.01
N GLN A 149 -0.73 -27.69 -12.88
CA GLN A 149 -1.89 -28.03 -13.71
C GLN A 149 -1.87 -27.44 -15.12
N GLU A 150 -0.91 -26.56 -15.44
CA GLU A 150 -0.61 -26.15 -16.82
C GLU A 150 -1.79 -25.54 -17.61
N GLN A 151 -2.71 -24.87 -16.91
CA GLN A 151 -3.95 -24.31 -17.45
C GLN A 151 -3.75 -23.10 -18.39
N SER A 152 -2.52 -22.60 -18.52
CA SER A 152 -2.18 -21.43 -19.33
C SER A 152 -0.75 -21.51 -19.88
N PRO A 153 -0.37 -20.68 -20.87
CA PRO A 153 1.02 -20.62 -21.32
C PRO A 153 2.02 -20.20 -20.22
N ILE A 154 1.59 -19.36 -19.27
CA ILE A 154 2.39 -18.93 -18.10
C ILE A 154 2.68 -20.12 -17.19
N THR A 155 1.63 -20.84 -16.78
CA THR A 155 1.76 -22.01 -15.91
C THR A 155 2.54 -23.14 -16.60
N ARG A 156 2.33 -23.35 -17.91
CA ARG A 156 3.13 -24.26 -18.74
C ARG A 156 4.62 -23.92 -18.77
N ARG A 157 4.97 -22.64 -18.92
CA ARG A 157 6.36 -22.19 -18.96
C ARG A 157 7.08 -22.53 -17.66
N LEU A 158 6.48 -22.19 -16.52
CA LEU A 158 7.04 -22.45 -15.20
C LEU A 158 7.14 -23.95 -14.89
N ALA A 159 6.07 -24.71 -15.16
CA ALA A 159 6.07 -26.16 -14.96
C ALA A 159 7.14 -26.86 -15.81
N ARG A 160 7.29 -26.44 -17.07
CA ARG A 160 8.34 -26.95 -17.96
C ARG A 160 9.73 -26.61 -17.43
N GLU A 161 9.97 -25.37 -17.01
CA GLU A 161 11.27 -24.95 -16.48
C GLU A 161 11.66 -25.76 -15.25
N ALA A 162 10.74 -25.90 -14.28
CA ALA A 162 10.97 -26.70 -13.08
C ALA A 162 11.34 -28.17 -13.41
N ARG A 163 10.69 -28.79 -14.39
CA ARG A 163 11.02 -30.16 -14.84
C ARG A 163 12.38 -30.23 -15.54
N CYS A 164 12.72 -29.24 -16.35
CA CYS A 164 14.01 -29.18 -17.05
C CYS A 164 15.18 -29.07 -16.08
N LEU A 165 15.05 -28.25 -15.04
CA LEU A 165 16.08 -28.05 -14.01
C LEU A 165 16.36 -29.34 -13.21
N LEU A 166 15.35 -30.18 -12.98
CA LEU A 166 15.47 -31.37 -12.12
C LEU A 166 15.83 -32.69 -12.87
N LYS A 167 15.91 -32.70 -14.21
CA LYS A 167 16.37 -33.85 -15.03
C LYS A 167 15.81 -35.24 -14.60
N LYS A 168 14.49 -35.46 -14.75
CA LYS A 168 13.69 -36.66 -14.36
C LYS A 168 13.33 -36.74 -12.86
N ALA A 169 12.57 -35.76 -12.41
CA ALA A 169 12.08 -35.67 -11.03
C ALA A 169 10.66 -36.22 -10.84
N GLU A 170 10.38 -36.67 -9.62
CA GLU A 170 9.03 -36.99 -9.16
C GLU A 170 8.18 -35.71 -9.02
N GLU A 171 6.85 -35.84 -9.04
CA GLU A 171 5.90 -34.72 -8.88
C GLU A 171 6.22 -33.87 -7.64
N LYS A 172 6.55 -34.52 -6.52
CA LYS A 172 6.87 -33.84 -5.25
C LYS A 172 8.09 -32.92 -5.36
N GLU A 173 9.09 -33.30 -6.15
CA GLU A 173 10.30 -32.49 -6.35
C GLU A 173 10.00 -31.32 -7.28
N VAL A 174 9.21 -31.55 -8.34
CA VAL A 174 8.76 -30.48 -9.24
C VAL A 174 7.94 -29.44 -8.48
N LEU A 175 7.02 -29.86 -7.60
CA LEU A 175 6.23 -28.94 -6.77
C LEU A 175 7.11 -28.10 -5.85
N LYS A 176 8.12 -28.69 -5.19
CA LYS A 176 9.08 -27.93 -4.37
C LYS A 176 9.88 -26.93 -5.19
N LYS A 177 10.31 -27.30 -6.41
CA LYS A 177 11.02 -26.35 -7.28
C LYS A 177 10.10 -25.24 -7.78
N LEU A 178 8.83 -25.54 -8.01
CA LEU A 178 7.83 -24.52 -8.31
C LEU A 178 7.60 -23.57 -7.13
N GLU A 179 7.52 -24.07 -5.89
CA GLU A 179 7.45 -23.21 -4.69
C GLU A 179 8.63 -22.22 -4.66
N GLU A 180 9.85 -22.68 -4.89
CA GLU A 180 11.04 -21.82 -4.96
C GLU A 180 10.91 -20.75 -6.07
N LEU A 181 10.64 -21.17 -7.31
CA LEU A 181 10.52 -20.25 -8.45
C LEU A 181 9.41 -19.22 -8.22
N CYS A 182 8.24 -19.67 -7.71
CA CYS A 182 7.10 -18.79 -7.43
C CYS A 182 7.46 -17.73 -6.40
N TYR A 183 8.13 -18.12 -5.32
CA TYR A 183 8.51 -17.20 -4.27
C TYR A 183 9.57 -16.20 -4.75
N LYS A 184 10.59 -16.67 -5.48
CA LYS A 184 11.63 -15.79 -6.05
C LYS A 184 11.03 -14.79 -7.04
N ILE A 185 10.19 -15.24 -7.98
CA ILE A 185 9.52 -14.37 -8.96
C ILE A 185 8.61 -13.37 -8.23
N PHE A 186 7.81 -13.83 -7.27
CA PHE A 186 6.96 -12.95 -6.47
C PHE A 186 7.78 -11.87 -5.77
N MET A 187 8.84 -12.24 -5.05
CA MET A 187 9.69 -11.31 -4.31
C MET A 187 10.32 -10.26 -5.22
N VAL A 188 10.94 -10.69 -6.33
CA VAL A 188 11.52 -9.74 -7.30
C VAL A 188 10.43 -8.85 -7.93
N SER A 189 9.25 -9.39 -8.23
CA SER A 189 8.14 -8.59 -8.76
C SER A 189 7.67 -7.55 -7.74
N SER A 190 7.47 -7.93 -6.48
CA SER A 190 7.04 -7.00 -5.44
C SER A 190 8.06 -5.89 -5.19
N LEU A 191 9.34 -6.23 -5.18
CA LEU A 191 10.40 -5.24 -4.97
C LEU A 191 10.62 -4.33 -6.19
N LEU A 192 10.22 -4.74 -7.40
CA LEU A 192 10.52 -3.99 -8.63
C LEU A 192 9.30 -3.54 -9.47
N HIS A 193 8.06 -3.85 -9.07
CA HIS A 193 6.86 -3.54 -9.87
C HIS A 193 6.66 -2.04 -10.16
N ASP A 194 7.20 -1.17 -9.31
CA ASP A 194 7.07 0.28 -9.41
C ASP A 194 8.33 0.98 -9.95
N ILE A 195 9.36 0.26 -10.41
CA ILE A 195 10.62 0.89 -10.86
C ILE A 195 10.44 1.89 -12.03
N GLY A 196 9.37 1.75 -12.81
CA GLY A 196 8.99 2.63 -13.91
C GLY A 196 8.19 3.88 -13.50
N TYR A 197 7.83 4.05 -12.23
CA TYR A 197 7.02 5.19 -11.78
C TYR A 197 7.73 6.55 -11.91
N PRO A 198 9.03 6.71 -11.56
CA PRO A 198 9.81 7.91 -11.83
C PRO A 198 9.89 8.24 -13.31
N LEU A 199 10.00 7.22 -14.17
CA LEU A 199 9.97 7.41 -15.61
C LEU A 199 8.61 7.92 -16.06
N ALA A 200 7.52 7.33 -15.59
CA ALA A 200 6.17 7.82 -15.85
C ALA A 200 5.98 9.28 -15.39
N TYR A 201 6.53 9.65 -14.23
CA TYR A 201 6.52 11.02 -13.73
C TYR A 201 7.31 11.98 -14.63
N TYR A 202 8.56 11.65 -14.94
CA TYR A 202 9.42 12.44 -15.81
C TYR A 202 8.78 12.67 -17.19
N LEU A 203 8.22 11.61 -17.80
CA LEU A 203 7.57 11.69 -19.11
C LEU A 203 6.36 12.63 -19.10
N ARG A 204 5.56 12.65 -18.02
CA ARG A 204 4.46 13.62 -17.84
C ARG A 204 4.97 15.05 -17.78
N SER A 205 5.99 15.32 -16.96
CA SER A 205 6.59 16.65 -16.82
C SER A 205 7.24 17.12 -18.13
N ALA A 206 7.97 16.24 -18.81
CA ALA A 206 8.61 16.56 -20.08
C ALA A 206 7.57 16.88 -21.18
N LYS A 207 6.44 16.16 -21.23
CA LYS A 207 5.34 16.48 -22.14
C LYS A 207 4.80 17.90 -21.90
N GLN A 208 4.55 18.28 -20.64
CA GLN A 208 4.13 19.64 -20.29
C GLN A 208 5.16 20.69 -20.72
N MET A 209 6.46 20.40 -20.59
CA MET A 209 7.53 21.29 -21.05
C MET A 209 7.55 21.45 -22.58
N THR A 210 7.26 20.38 -23.34
CA THR A 210 7.18 20.47 -24.81
C THR A 210 5.97 21.27 -25.32
N GLU A 211 4.93 21.42 -24.50
CA GLU A 211 3.76 22.27 -24.75
C GLU A 211 4.03 23.75 -24.40
N TYR A 212 5.12 24.05 -23.69
CA TYR A 212 5.61 25.40 -23.36
C TYR A 212 6.35 26.03 -24.57
N PRO A 213 6.65 27.36 -24.60
CA PRO A 213 7.03 28.11 -25.81
C PRO A 213 8.20 27.53 -26.63
N PRO A 214 8.31 27.93 -27.91
CA PRO A 214 9.10 27.24 -28.94
C PRO A 214 10.58 27.02 -28.63
N TYR A 215 11.20 27.83 -27.78
CA TYR A 215 12.63 27.74 -27.47
C TYR A 215 12.99 26.53 -26.61
N LEU A 216 12.05 25.90 -25.88
CA LEU A 216 12.33 24.64 -25.17
C LEU A 216 12.44 23.43 -26.09
N LYS A 217 11.87 23.50 -27.30
CA LYS A 217 12.05 22.47 -28.34
C LYS A 217 13.50 22.37 -28.83
N ILE A 218 14.33 23.38 -28.54
CA ILE A 218 15.77 23.41 -28.86
C ILE A 218 16.56 22.44 -27.96
N LEU A 219 16.04 22.09 -26.76
CA LEU A 219 16.79 21.34 -25.75
C LEU A 219 16.46 19.83 -25.67
N CYS A 220 15.41 19.33 -26.35
CA CYS A 220 14.93 17.96 -26.14
C CYS A 220 14.60 17.22 -27.46
N PRO A 221 15.56 16.48 -28.07
CA PRO A 221 15.31 15.80 -29.34
C PRO A 221 14.48 14.52 -29.22
N THR A 222 14.50 13.82 -28.08
CA THR A 222 13.65 12.63 -27.85
C THR A 222 13.51 12.35 -26.35
N VAL A 223 12.31 12.55 -25.81
CA VAL A 223 11.99 12.37 -24.38
C VAL A 223 11.80 10.90 -24.01
N LYS A 224 11.54 10.05 -25.00
CA LYS A 224 11.11 8.66 -24.83
C LYS A 224 11.59 7.81 -26.01
N ALA A 225 12.08 6.60 -25.74
CA ALA A 225 12.53 5.68 -26.80
C ALA A 225 11.35 5.24 -27.69
N GLU A 226 11.61 5.10 -28.99
CA GLU A 226 10.60 4.60 -29.93
C GLU A 226 10.27 3.14 -29.62
N PHE A 227 8.97 2.81 -29.65
CA PHE A 227 8.53 1.46 -29.30
C PHE A 227 9.12 0.40 -30.25
N ALA A 228 9.40 0.77 -31.51
CA ALA A 228 10.03 -0.12 -32.48
C ALA A 228 11.43 -0.59 -32.02
N ASP A 229 12.22 0.29 -31.40
CA ASP A 229 13.57 -0.03 -30.92
C ASP A 229 13.51 -0.95 -29.69
N ILE A 230 12.57 -0.67 -28.78
CA ILE A 230 12.30 -1.53 -27.62
C ILE A 230 11.86 -2.91 -28.08
N LYS A 231 10.89 -2.98 -29.02
CA LYS A 231 10.39 -4.23 -29.56
C LYS A 231 11.50 -5.03 -30.23
N SER A 232 12.37 -4.38 -31.00
CA SER A 232 13.53 -5.03 -31.64
C SER A 232 14.46 -5.65 -30.60
N SER A 233 14.75 -4.93 -29.52
CA SER A 233 15.65 -5.37 -28.45
C SER A 233 15.06 -6.51 -27.59
N LEU A 234 13.74 -6.54 -27.44
CA LEU A 234 13.04 -7.43 -26.51
C LEU A 234 12.22 -8.53 -27.19
N LEU A 235 12.33 -8.70 -28.51
CA LEU A 235 11.52 -9.65 -29.28
C LEU A 235 11.64 -11.09 -28.76
N ASP A 236 12.81 -11.44 -28.22
CA ASP A 236 13.10 -12.75 -27.65
C ASP A 236 12.72 -12.92 -26.18
N SER A 237 12.25 -11.85 -25.52
CA SER A 237 11.73 -11.93 -24.16
C SER A 237 10.40 -12.68 -24.10
N TRP A 238 10.15 -13.36 -22.99
CA TRP A 238 8.90 -14.09 -22.81
C TRP A 238 7.67 -13.17 -22.90
N LEU A 239 7.78 -11.93 -22.39
CA LEU A 239 6.70 -10.93 -22.47
C LEU A 239 6.27 -10.67 -23.92
N PHE A 240 7.22 -10.41 -24.83
CA PHE A 240 6.92 -10.14 -26.26
C PHE A 240 6.55 -11.39 -27.06
N ARG A 241 6.92 -12.58 -26.59
CA ARG A 241 6.50 -13.86 -27.19
C ARG A 241 5.07 -14.25 -26.79
N TYR A 242 4.63 -13.81 -25.61
CA TYR A 242 3.34 -14.20 -25.04
C TYR A 242 2.25 -13.15 -25.22
N VAL A 243 2.57 -11.88 -25.00
CA VAL A 243 1.61 -10.78 -25.10
C VAL A 243 1.69 -10.16 -26.49
N ASP A 244 0.54 -9.86 -27.09
CA ASP A 244 0.47 -9.13 -28.35
C ASP A 244 1.22 -7.80 -28.22
N ALA A 245 2.23 -7.60 -29.06
CA ALA A 245 3.04 -6.39 -29.09
C ALA A 245 2.19 -5.11 -29.24
N LYS A 246 1.02 -5.19 -29.88
CA LYS A 246 0.07 -4.06 -29.97
C LYS A 246 -0.46 -3.66 -28.60
N LYS A 247 -0.80 -4.63 -27.73
CA LYS A 247 -1.25 -4.36 -26.36
C LYS A 247 -0.14 -3.76 -25.50
N ILE A 248 1.10 -4.23 -25.68
CA ILE A 248 2.27 -3.64 -25.00
C ILE A 248 2.46 -2.19 -25.48
N GLN A 249 2.34 -1.94 -26.78
CA GLN A 249 2.45 -0.60 -27.36
C GLN A 249 1.37 0.35 -26.84
N GLU A 250 0.12 -0.10 -26.73
CA GLU A 250 -1.00 0.68 -26.22
C GLU A 250 -0.76 1.14 -24.78
N LYS A 251 -0.33 0.22 -23.89
CA LYS A 251 0.05 0.55 -22.51
C LYS A 251 1.29 1.46 -22.45
N TYR A 252 2.28 1.21 -23.30
CA TYR A 252 3.48 2.03 -23.38
C TYR A 252 3.14 3.46 -23.80
N ALA A 253 2.25 3.66 -24.77
CA ALA A 253 1.87 4.96 -25.28
C ALA A 253 1.19 5.87 -24.23
N VAL A 254 0.55 5.28 -23.22
CA VAL A 254 -0.13 6.01 -22.13
C VAL A 254 0.70 6.09 -20.84
N ASP A 255 1.99 5.77 -20.90
CA ASP A 255 2.91 5.80 -19.76
C ASP A 255 2.46 4.93 -18.58
N ASP A 256 1.87 3.76 -18.86
CA ASP A 256 1.48 2.80 -17.82
C ASP A 256 2.71 2.33 -17.05
N HIS A 257 2.73 2.56 -15.74
CA HIS A 257 3.89 2.28 -14.90
C HIS A 257 4.26 0.78 -14.90
N GLY A 258 3.28 -0.13 -14.94
CA GLY A 258 3.55 -1.57 -15.01
C GLY A 258 4.29 -1.96 -16.30
N VAL A 259 3.90 -1.40 -17.44
CA VAL A 259 4.67 -1.58 -18.68
C VAL A 259 6.06 -0.97 -18.59
N LEU A 260 6.19 0.25 -18.07
CA LEU A 260 7.49 0.92 -17.98
C LEU A 260 8.44 0.19 -17.03
N SER A 261 7.93 -0.36 -15.93
CA SER A 261 8.69 -1.20 -15.00
C SER A 261 9.14 -2.51 -15.66
N ALA A 262 8.22 -3.22 -16.33
CA ALA A 262 8.53 -4.48 -17.00
C ALA A 262 9.56 -4.30 -18.13
N LEU A 263 9.41 -3.24 -18.94
CA LEU A 263 10.36 -2.92 -20.01
C LEU A 263 11.71 -2.47 -19.46
N SER A 264 11.74 -1.66 -18.39
CA SER A 264 12.99 -1.25 -17.73
C SER A 264 13.77 -2.45 -17.21
N LEU A 265 13.10 -3.39 -16.53
CA LEU A 265 13.70 -4.64 -16.07
C LEU A 265 14.28 -5.45 -17.23
N LEU A 266 13.50 -5.67 -18.29
CA LEU A 266 13.97 -6.45 -19.44
C LEU A 266 15.12 -5.75 -20.16
N MET A 267 15.04 -4.43 -20.38
CA MET A 267 16.09 -3.67 -21.05
C MET A 267 17.41 -3.72 -20.28
N HIS A 268 17.38 -3.69 -18.94
CA HIS A 268 18.57 -3.82 -18.11
C HIS A 268 19.40 -5.07 -18.44
N PHE A 269 18.72 -6.20 -18.72
CA PHE A 269 19.38 -7.48 -19.02
C PHE A 269 19.54 -7.77 -20.52
N TYR A 270 18.60 -7.34 -21.37
CA TYR A 270 18.64 -7.63 -22.80
C TYR A 270 19.53 -6.66 -23.59
N HIS A 271 19.54 -5.38 -23.23
CA HIS A 271 20.19 -4.34 -24.05
C HIS A 271 21.71 -4.54 -24.18
N ASN A 272 22.36 -5.05 -23.12
CA ASN A 272 23.78 -5.37 -23.08
C ASN A 272 24.07 -6.87 -23.29
N GLY A 273 23.05 -7.69 -23.57
CA GLY A 273 23.17 -9.13 -23.73
C GLY A 273 23.40 -9.93 -22.45
N LYS A 274 23.39 -9.32 -21.25
CA LYS A 274 23.57 -10.02 -19.95
C LYS A 274 22.63 -11.23 -19.82
N ILE A 275 21.39 -11.11 -20.31
CA ILE A 275 20.36 -12.16 -20.25
C ILE A 275 20.81 -13.51 -20.86
N TYR A 276 21.69 -13.50 -21.86
CA TYR A 276 22.14 -14.72 -22.55
C TYR A 276 23.24 -15.47 -21.80
N PHE A 277 23.84 -14.84 -20.79
CA PHE A 277 24.85 -15.43 -19.91
C PHE A 277 24.26 -15.89 -18.57
N LEU A 278 22.98 -15.61 -18.31
CA LEU A 278 22.28 -16.11 -17.14
C LEU A 278 21.94 -17.59 -17.29
N GLU A 279 21.96 -18.30 -16.17
CA GLU A 279 21.49 -19.68 -16.10
C GLU A 279 19.98 -19.76 -16.43
N PRO A 280 19.48 -20.92 -16.91
CA PRO A 280 18.08 -21.06 -17.31
C PRO A 280 17.07 -20.66 -16.23
N GLU A 281 17.36 -20.99 -14.97
CA GLU A 281 16.56 -20.59 -13.82
C GLU A 281 16.51 -19.08 -13.63
N GLU A 282 17.67 -18.43 -13.64
CA GLU A 282 17.81 -16.98 -13.46
C GLU A 282 17.07 -16.22 -14.55
N ARG A 283 17.28 -16.64 -15.80
CA ARG A 283 16.57 -16.09 -16.96
C ARG A 283 15.06 -16.26 -16.82
N CYS A 284 14.59 -17.43 -16.35
CA CYS A 284 13.17 -17.64 -16.12
C CYS A 284 12.63 -16.71 -15.03
N ILE A 285 13.38 -16.47 -13.94
CA ILE A 285 12.98 -15.53 -12.89
C ILE A 285 12.81 -14.13 -13.46
N ILE A 286 13.78 -13.61 -14.22
CA ILE A 286 13.70 -12.27 -14.83
C ILE A 286 12.53 -12.16 -15.81
N GLU A 287 12.41 -13.11 -16.75
CA GLU A 287 11.37 -13.10 -17.78
C GLU A 287 9.95 -13.19 -17.17
N MET A 288 9.76 -14.04 -16.15
CA MET A 288 8.46 -14.21 -15.49
C MET A 288 8.13 -13.07 -14.53
N THR A 289 9.15 -12.44 -13.92
CA THR A 289 8.99 -11.20 -13.16
C THR A 289 8.45 -10.09 -14.04
N ALA A 290 9.02 -9.90 -15.25
CA ALA A 290 8.54 -8.90 -16.19
C ALA A 290 7.07 -9.14 -16.60
N VAL A 291 6.64 -10.40 -16.75
CA VAL A 291 5.23 -10.74 -17.01
C VAL A 291 4.34 -10.40 -15.82
N ALA A 292 4.76 -10.73 -14.60
CA ALA A 292 4.00 -10.40 -13.40
C ALA A 292 3.84 -8.89 -13.19
N ILE A 293 4.92 -8.14 -13.39
CA ILE A 293 4.91 -6.67 -13.39
C ILE A 293 4.05 -6.13 -14.53
N TYR A 294 4.04 -6.73 -15.73
CA TYR A 294 3.17 -6.24 -16.80
C TYR A 294 1.67 -6.43 -16.49
N HIS A 295 1.28 -7.58 -15.93
CA HIS A 295 -0.13 -7.90 -15.67
C HIS A 295 -0.71 -7.24 -14.41
N HIS A 296 0.11 -6.78 -13.45
CA HIS A 296 -0.44 -6.18 -12.22
C HIS A 296 -1.29 -4.92 -12.51
N THR A 297 -0.96 -4.18 -13.57
CA THR A 297 -1.72 -3.00 -14.02
C THR A 297 -2.82 -3.30 -15.05
N ASP A 298 -3.10 -4.57 -15.36
CA ASP A 298 -4.12 -4.90 -16.36
C ASP A 298 -5.50 -4.34 -15.99
N ARG A 299 -6.11 -3.66 -16.95
CA ARG A 299 -7.49 -3.18 -16.85
C ARG A 299 -8.40 -4.18 -17.54
N PHE A 300 -9.35 -4.72 -16.80
CA PHE A 300 -10.30 -5.68 -17.32
C PHE A 300 -11.62 -4.98 -17.68
N PRO A 301 -12.19 -5.25 -18.86
CA PRO A 301 -13.57 -4.89 -19.19
C PRO A 301 -14.57 -5.52 -18.22
N GLU A 302 -15.80 -5.01 -18.18
CA GLU A 302 -16.87 -5.59 -17.36
C GLU A 302 -17.05 -7.10 -17.67
N GLY A 303 -17.10 -7.91 -16.61
CA GLY A 303 -17.22 -9.37 -16.70
C GLY A 303 -15.90 -10.12 -16.93
N MET A 304 -14.79 -9.43 -17.20
CA MET A 304 -13.45 -10.02 -17.24
C MET A 304 -12.68 -9.71 -15.96
N ARG A 305 -11.72 -10.58 -15.63
CA ARG A 305 -10.85 -10.40 -14.47
C ARG A 305 -9.59 -11.24 -14.58
N MET A 306 -8.64 -10.96 -13.70
CA MET A 306 -7.51 -11.84 -13.47
C MET A 306 -7.96 -13.15 -12.82
N VAL A 307 -7.48 -14.27 -13.36
CA VAL A 307 -7.85 -15.61 -12.88
C VAL A 307 -6.64 -16.24 -12.22
N TYR A 308 -6.75 -16.53 -10.92
CA TYR A 308 -5.67 -17.10 -10.13
C TYR A 308 -5.16 -18.40 -10.75
N LEU A 309 -6.06 -19.29 -11.21
CA LEU A 309 -5.69 -20.59 -11.79
C LEU A 309 -4.75 -20.48 -13.02
N THR A 310 -4.88 -19.40 -13.79
CA THR A 310 -4.14 -19.23 -15.05
C THR A 310 -2.90 -18.38 -14.90
N ASP A 311 -2.83 -17.53 -13.89
CA ASP A 311 -1.64 -16.69 -13.62
C ASP A 311 -1.49 -16.43 -12.11
N PRO A 312 -1.11 -17.45 -11.32
CA PRO A 312 -1.11 -17.34 -9.86
C PRO A 312 -0.14 -16.30 -9.29
N VAL A 313 1.04 -16.16 -9.89
CA VAL A 313 2.09 -15.26 -9.39
C VAL A 313 1.68 -13.81 -9.61
N SER A 314 1.31 -13.46 -10.83
CA SER A 314 0.88 -12.10 -11.18
C SER A 314 -0.40 -11.72 -10.42
N TYR A 315 -1.29 -12.69 -10.19
CA TYR A 315 -2.47 -12.49 -9.33
C TYR A 315 -2.08 -12.13 -7.90
N MET A 316 -1.09 -12.81 -7.32
CA MET A 316 -0.63 -12.52 -5.96
C MET A 316 0.05 -11.16 -5.87
N VAL A 317 0.87 -10.78 -6.87
CA VAL A 317 1.48 -9.44 -6.95
C VAL A 317 0.42 -8.37 -6.97
N ARG A 318 -0.56 -8.49 -7.88
CA ARG A 318 -1.69 -7.56 -7.97
C ARG A 318 -2.50 -7.51 -6.68
N LEU A 319 -2.81 -8.66 -6.10
CA LEU A 319 -3.58 -8.73 -4.86
C LEU A 319 -2.87 -8.01 -3.72
N CYS A 320 -1.55 -8.17 -3.58
CA CYS A 320 -0.79 -7.46 -2.56
C CYS A 320 -0.77 -5.95 -2.81
N ASP A 321 -0.53 -5.54 -4.06
CA ASP A 321 -0.53 -4.13 -4.47
C ASP A 321 -1.90 -3.47 -4.23
N ASP A 322 -2.98 -4.08 -4.73
CA ASP A 322 -4.36 -3.62 -4.52
C ASP A 322 -4.72 -3.63 -3.02
N MET A 323 -4.22 -4.59 -2.24
CA MET A 323 -4.44 -4.59 -0.79
C MET A 323 -3.72 -3.44 -0.13
N GLN A 324 -2.45 -3.17 -0.41
CA GLN A 324 -1.70 -2.07 0.23
C GLN A 324 -2.28 -0.66 -0.02
N GLU A 325 -3.27 -0.53 -0.90
CA GLU A 325 -4.05 0.70 -1.11
C GLU A 325 -4.75 1.23 0.17
N TRP A 326 -4.95 0.41 1.21
CA TRP A 326 -5.46 0.88 2.51
C TRP A 326 -4.56 1.91 3.20
N ASN A 327 -3.25 1.87 2.94
CA ASN A 327 -2.26 2.78 3.54
C ASN A 327 -1.97 4.01 2.67
N ARG A 328 -2.83 4.33 1.69
CA ARG A 328 -2.68 5.57 0.93
C ARG A 328 -2.95 6.76 1.83
N PHE A 329 -2.01 7.68 1.86
CA PHE A 329 -2.14 8.93 2.59
C PHE A 329 -2.49 10.08 1.66
N LYS A 330 -3.17 11.07 2.22
CA LYS A 330 -3.48 12.31 1.53
C LYS A 330 -2.62 13.43 2.07
N ILE A 331 -2.04 14.20 1.16
CA ILE A 331 -1.37 15.44 1.49
C ILE A 331 -2.37 16.59 1.37
N LEU A 332 -2.70 17.19 2.50
CA LEU A 332 -3.60 18.34 2.55
C LEU A 332 -2.81 19.59 2.90
N ILE A 333 -2.77 20.55 1.98
CA ILE A 333 -2.27 21.89 2.23
C ILE A 333 -3.48 22.76 2.55
N ASN A 334 -3.73 23.02 3.84
CA ASN A 334 -4.84 23.86 4.28
C ASN A 334 -4.45 24.78 5.45
N GLU A 335 -5.31 25.77 5.71
CA GLU A 335 -5.22 26.67 6.87
C GLU A 335 -6.11 26.20 8.03
N LYS A 336 -6.79 25.05 7.87
CA LYS A 336 -7.91 24.63 8.72
C LYS A 336 -7.47 24.09 10.09
N HIS A 337 -6.29 23.49 10.22
CA HIS A 337 -5.85 22.90 11.50
C HIS A 337 -5.37 23.91 12.56
N ASN A 338 -5.69 25.19 12.44
CA ASN A 338 -5.66 26.13 13.56
C ASN A 338 -6.88 25.90 14.48
N PHE A 339 -7.06 24.66 14.93
CA PHE A 339 -8.03 24.31 15.97
C PHE A 339 -7.29 24.07 17.28
N LEU A 340 -7.82 24.60 18.37
CA LEU A 340 -7.31 24.37 19.72
C LEU A 340 -8.33 23.54 20.51
N GLN A 341 -7.89 22.49 21.18
CA GLN A 341 -8.73 21.79 22.14
C GLN A 341 -8.81 22.60 23.44
N CYS A 342 -10.03 22.97 23.85
CA CYS A 342 -10.25 23.66 25.12
C CYS A 342 -9.85 22.76 26.30
N GLY A 343 -8.92 23.21 27.14
CA GLY A 343 -8.51 22.45 28.33
C GLY A 343 -9.61 22.24 29.37
N GLN A 344 -10.65 23.09 29.38
CA GLN A 344 -11.75 23.00 30.35
C GLN A 344 -12.89 22.08 29.90
N CYS A 345 -13.41 22.29 28.68
CA CYS A 345 -14.58 21.56 28.20
C CYS A 345 -14.28 20.54 27.09
N GLY A 346 -13.03 20.48 26.62
CA GLY A 346 -12.58 19.55 25.58
C GLY A 346 -13.03 19.89 24.15
N ARG A 347 -13.87 20.93 23.93
CA ARG A 347 -14.34 21.33 22.59
C ARG A 347 -13.19 21.85 21.72
N LEU A 348 -13.25 21.56 20.42
CA LEU A 348 -12.36 22.19 19.45
C LEU A 348 -12.80 23.64 19.19
N ILE A 349 -11.84 24.55 19.17
CA ILE A 349 -12.05 25.97 18.99
C ILE A 349 -11.33 26.40 17.72
N LYS A 350 -12.02 27.08 16.81
CA LYS A 350 -11.39 27.68 15.63
C LYS A 350 -10.81 29.05 15.99
N GLU A 351 -9.63 29.34 15.48
CA GLU A 351 -9.06 30.68 15.56
C GLU A 351 -9.92 31.72 14.80
N LYS A 352 -10.11 32.88 15.41
CA LYS A 352 -10.70 34.08 14.82
C LYS A 352 -9.90 35.31 15.27
N ASN A 353 -9.31 36.02 14.31
CA ASN A 353 -8.59 37.29 14.54
C ASN A 353 -7.50 37.20 15.61
N GLY A 354 -6.75 36.10 15.65
CA GLY A 354 -5.69 35.85 16.62
C GLY A 354 -6.15 35.22 17.94
N PHE A 355 -7.44 34.92 18.11
CA PHE A 355 -7.98 34.36 19.34
C PHE A 355 -8.77 33.07 19.13
N TYR A 356 -8.66 32.16 20.09
CA TYR A 356 -9.49 30.96 20.21
C TYR A 356 -10.50 31.19 21.32
N GLN A 357 -11.76 31.44 20.98
CA GLN A 357 -12.84 31.63 21.96
C GLN A 357 -13.72 30.38 22.09
N CYS A 358 -13.73 29.78 23.27
CA CYS A 358 -14.61 28.68 23.60
C CYS A 358 -15.97 29.14 24.11
N LYS A 359 -17.02 28.36 23.86
CA LYS A 359 -18.37 28.60 24.43
C LYS A 359 -18.42 28.48 25.96
N CYS A 360 -17.45 27.80 26.59
CA CYS A 360 -17.33 27.76 28.04
C CYS A 360 -16.67 29.02 28.65
N GLY A 361 -16.40 30.05 27.85
CA GLY A 361 -15.80 31.30 28.33
C GLY A 361 -14.27 31.32 28.30
N GLN A 362 -13.60 30.19 28.07
CA GLN A 362 -12.15 30.15 27.88
C GLN A 362 -11.73 30.87 26.60
N SER A 363 -10.66 31.66 26.70
CA SER A 363 -10.07 32.38 25.57
C SER A 363 -8.56 32.16 25.55
N TYR A 364 -8.03 31.83 24.38
CA TYR A 364 -6.60 31.62 24.17
C TYR A 364 -6.10 32.55 23.07
N GLU A 365 -4.92 33.13 23.23
CA GLU A 365 -4.30 33.98 22.23
C GLU A 365 -3.34 33.14 21.36
N LYS A 366 -3.40 33.35 20.04
CA LYS A 366 -2.47 32.73 19.10
C LYS A 366 -1.13 33.47 19.19
N VAL A 367 -0.15 32.82 19.83
CA VAL A 367 1.20 33.38 19.99
C VAL A 367 1.97 33.46 18.65
N THR A 368 1.60 32.66 17.65
CA THR A 368 2.24 32.65 16.33
C THR A 368 1.52 33.54 15.32
N MET A 369 2.20 34.60 14.86
CA MET A 369 1.71 35.55 13.84
C MET A 369 1.83 35.01 12.40
N ILE A 370 2.47 33.86 12.19
CA ILE A 370 2.72 33.33 10.85
C ILE A 370 1.43 32.67 10.32
N GLN A 371 0.96 33.12 9.15
CA GLN A 371 -0.04 32.41 8.36
C GLN A 371 0.61 31.19 7.72
N ASN A 372 0.76 30.11 8.49
CA ASN A 372 1.27 28.84 7.98
C ASN A 372 0.16 28.08 7.26
N ARG A 373 0.38 27.74 5.99
CA ARG A 373 -0.31 26.61 5.37
C ARG A 373 0.33 25.34 5.91
N LYS A 374 -0.47 24.48 6.54
CA LYS A 374 0.04 23.23 7.11
C LYS A 374 -0.09 22.12 6.07
N LEU A 375 0.99 21.38 5.88
CA LEU A 375 1.00 20.10 5.18
C LEU A 375 0.53 19.03 6.17
N ASN A 376 -0.60 18.38 5.91
CA ASN A 376 -1.10 17.30 6.76
C ASN A 376 -1.02 15.99 6.01
N TYR A 377 -0.49 14.98 6.70
CA TYR A 377 -0.42 13.59 6.27
C TYR A 377 -1.53 12.83 6.98
N ILE A 378 -2.54 12.37 6.24
CA ILE A 378 -3.65 11.58 6.80
C ILE A 378 -3.64 10.20 6.16
N CYS A 379 -3.35 9.17 6.96
CA CYS A 379 -3.55 7.77 6.62
C CYS A 379 -4.72 7.21 7.43
N LEU A 380 -5.72 6.62 6.77
CA LEU A 380 -6.97 6.19 7.40
C LEU A 380 -6.92 4.80 8.02
N CYS A 381 -5.99 3.94 7.60
CA CYS A 381 -5.87 2.56 8.05
C CYS A 381 -4.47 2.33 8.58
N ASP A 382 -4.36 1.85 9.82
CA ASP A 382 -3.08 1.73 10.52
C ASP A 382 -2.42 0.36 10.27
N GLU A 383 -3.23 -0.68 10.09
CA GLU A 383 -2.76 -2.04 9.92
C GLU A 383 -3.80 -2.94 9.24
N LEU A 384 -3.32 -4.06 8.68
CA LEU A 384 -4.16 -5.22 8.42
C LEU A 384 -3.93 -6.29 9.48
N GLU A 385 -4.99 -6.95 9.89
CA GLU A 385 -4.91 -8.16 10.70
C GLU A 385 -5.25 -9.38 9.83
N ILE A 386 -4.36 -10.37 9.79
CA ILE A 386 -4.55 -11.61 9.05
C ILE A 386 -4.76 -12.75 10.04
N GLU A 387 -5.97 -13.31 10.04
CA GLU A 387 -6.32 -14.50 10.82
C GLU A 387 -6.29 -15.74 9.91
N LYS A 388 -5.33 -16.63 10.14
CA LYS A 388 -5.23 -17.91 9.44
C LYS A 388 -6.01 -18.99 10.20
N ARG A 389 -7.01 -19.56 9.52
CA ARG A 389 -7.72 -20.79 9.90
C ARG A 389 -7.38 -21.92 8.93
N GLU A 390 -7.78 -23.16 9.26
CA GLU A 390 -7.42 -24.34 8.47
C GLU A 390 -7.85 -24.26 6.99
N LYS A 391 -9.04 -23.71 6.72
CA LYS A 391 -9.63 -23.65 5.37
C LYS A 391 -9.93 -22.22 4.90
N SER A 392 -9.57 -21.22 5.71
CA SER A 392 -9.80 -19.82 5.37
C SER A 392 -8.73 -18.90 5.93
N VAL A 393 -8.50 -17.79 5.22
CA VAL A 393 -7.69 -16.66 5.68
C VAL A 393 -8.61 -15.45 5.68
N ASN A 394 -8.81 -14.84 6.85
CA ASN A 394 -9.57 -13.60 6.97
C ASN A 394 -8.60 -12.44 7.12
N ILE A 395 -8.78 -11.39 6.34
CA ILE A 395 -7.97 -10.17 6.38
C ILE A 395 -8.90 -9.04 6.81
N LEU A 396 -8.60 -8.40 7.93
CA LEU A 396 -9.34 -7.26 8.44
C LEU A 396 -8.53 -5.98 8.26
N ALA A 397 -9.04 -5.03 7.47
CA ALA A 397 -8.45 -3.70 7.36
C ALA A 397 -8.94 -2.80 8.51
N LYS A 398 -8.02 -2.40 9.40
CA LYS A 398 -8.34 -1.60 10.59
C LYS A 398 -8.30 -0.11 10.31
N PHE A 399 -9.39 0.39 9.73
CA PHE A 399 -9.59 1.83 9.54
C PHE A 399 -9.88 2.54 10.87
N HIS A 400 -9.10 3.56 11.20
CA HIS A 400 -9.19 4.26 12.47
C HIS A 400 -10.43 5.18 12.53
N PHE A 401 -11.30 4.98 13.53
CA PHE A 401 -12.57 5.72 13.65
C PHE A 401 -12.38 7.24 13.74
N LEU A 402 -11.45 7.72 14.58
CA LEU A 402 -11.19 9.16 14.69
C LEU A 402 -10.66 9.78 13.39
N LYS A 403 -9.69 9.13 12.71
CA LYS A 403 -9.16 9.62 11.43
C LYS A 403 -10.23 9.67 10.34
N GLN A 404 -11.18 8.73 10.36
CA GLN A 404 -12.35 8.78 9.48
C GLN A 404 -13.26 9.97 9.77
N LEU A 405 -13.41 10.40 11.03
CA LEU A 405 -14.17 11.62 11.37
C LEU A 405 -13.40 12.88 10.96
N GLU A 406 -12.10 12.91 11.22
CA GLU A 406 -11.22 14.04 10.87
C GLU A 406 -11.22 14.31 9.37
N ILE A 407 -11.10 13.28 8.54
CA ILE A 407 -11.07 13.44 7.08
C ILE A 407 -12.38 14.02 6.53
N LEU A 408 -13.53 13.87 7.20
CA LEU A 408 -14.79 14.44 6.73
C LEU A 408 -14.76 15.98 6.66
N LEU A 409 -13.91 16.60 7.48
CA LEU A 409 -13.72 18.06 7.50
C LEU A 409 -12.98 18.58 6.26
N ASP A 410 -12.31 17.69 5.53
CA ASP A 410 -11.45 18.03 4.41
C ASP A 410 -11.82 17.37 3.09
N ASP A 411 -12.19 16.09 3.13
CA ASP A 411 -12.60 15.31 1.96
C ASP A 411 -13.64 14.26 2.34
N TYR A 412 -14.90 14.69 2.34
CA TYR A 412 -16.05 13.81 2.56
C TYR A 412 -16.15 12.66 1.55
N SER A 413 -15.59 12.85 0.34
CA SER A 413 -15.62 11.86 -0.75
C SER A 413 -14.59 10.74 -0.58
N CYS A 414 -13.57 10.95 0.24
CA CYS A 414 -12.46 10.03 0.44
C CYS A 414 -12.95 8.64 0.84
N ILE A 415 -13.87 8.57 1.80
CA ILE A 415 -14.44 7.31 2.30
C ILE A 415 -15.15 6.52 1.20
N VAL A 416 -15.87 7.20 0.30
CA VAL A 416 -16.57 6.53 -0.82
C VAL A 416 -15.57 5.91 -1.79
N LYS A 417 -14.45 6.60 -2.05
CA LYS A 417 -13.37 6.07 -2.90
C LYS A 417 -12.71 4.85 -2.24
N THR A 418 -12.30 4.98 -0.97
CA THR A 418 -11.71 3.89 -0.18
C THR A 418 -12.62 2.66 -0.12
N ALA A 419 -13.92 2.86 0.12
CA ALA A 419 -14.89 1.77 0.09
C ALA A 419 -14.95 1.08 -1.29
N GLY A 420 -14.94 1.87 -2.37
CA GLY A 420 -14.93 1.35 -3.73
C GLY A 420 -13.67 0.53 -4.05
N ASP A 421 -12.52 0.93 -3.53
CA ASP A 421 -11.26 0.19 -3.71
C ASP A 421 -11.30 -1.15 -2.95
N MET A 422 -11.79 -1.16 -1.71
CA MET A 422 -11.99 -2.40 -0.96
C MET A 422 -13.02 -3.35 -1.62
N GLU A 423 -14.09 -2.80 -2.21
CA GLU A 423 -15.07 -3.58 -2.97
C GLU A 423 -14.46 -4.22 -4.23
N LYS A 424 -13.49 -3.58 -4.89
CA LYS A 424 -12.76 -4.19 -6.02
C LYS A 424 -11.94 -5.39 -5.57
N ILE A 425 -11.27 -5.30 -4.43
CA ILE A 425 -10.51 -6.42 -3.85
C ILE A 425 -11.43 -7.60 -3.55
N GLN A 426 -12.57 -7.34 -2.89
CA GLN A 426 -13.57 -8.38 -2.60
C GLN A 426 -14.05 -9.08 -3.88
N LYS A 427 -14.40 -8.31 -4.92
CA LYS A 427 -14.79 -8.84 -6.24
C LYS A 427 -13.68 -9.65 -6.93
N MET A 428 -12.43 -9.24 -6.77
CA MET A 428 -11.29 -9.98 -7.34
C MET A 428 -11.16 -11.37 -6.70
N LEU A 429 -11.43 -11.49 -5.40
CA LEU A 429 -11.38 -12.76 -4.64
C LEU A 429 -12.56 -13.70 -4.90
N GLU A 430 -13.71 -13.18 -5.32
CA GLU A 430 -14.92 -13.99 -5.55
C GLU A 430 -14.67 -15.14 -6.54
N GLY A 431 -15.12 -16.36 -6.26
CA GLY A 431 -15.03 -17.48 -7.21
C GLY A 431 -13.61 -17.83 -7.70
N GLN A 432 -12.56 -17.41 -7.00
CA GLN A 432 -11.19 -17.82 -7.29
C GLN A 432 -10.93 -19.23 -6.74
N SER A 433 -10.00 -19.95 -7.36
CA SER A 433 -9.62 -21.31 -6.94
C SER A 433 -8.60 -21.37 -5.80
N LEU A 434 -8.42 -20.25 -5.09
CA LEU A 434 -7.52 -20.07 -3.95
C LEU A 434 -7.84 -21.04 -2.82
N PHE A 435 -6.81 -21.72 -2.31
CA PHE A 435 -6.92 -22.51 -1.10
C PHE A 435 -5.73 -22.25 -0.16
N PRO A 436 -5.94 -21.85 1.11
CA PRO A 436 -7.23 -21.63 1.79
C PRO A 436 -8.10 -20.51 1.20
N LYS A 437 -9.40 -20.48 1.48
CA LYS A 437 -10.29 -19.42 0.96
C LYS A 437 -9.98 -18.08 1.63
N MET A 438 -9.70 -17.05 0.84
CA MET A 438 -9.44 -15.70 1.36
C MET A 438 -10.72 -14.87 1.46
N LYS A 439 -10.83 -14.07 2.51
CA LYS A 439 -11.85 -13.03 2.67
C LYS A 439 -11.22 -11.75 3.19
N VAL A 440 -11.76 -10.62 2.75
CA VAL A 440 -11.33 -9.29 3.19
C VAL A 440 -12.53 -8.57 3.78
N ASP A 441 -12.40 -8.15 5.03
CA ASP A 441 -13.39 -7.41 5.81
C ASP A 441 -12.85 -6.03 6.18
N TYR A 442 -13.74 -5.04 6.25
CA TYR A 442 -13.38 -3.66 6.58
C TYR A 442 -14.61 -2.87 7.01
N PHE A 443 -14.40 -1.75 7.72
CA PHE A 443 -15.44 -0.77 8.00
C PHE A 443 -14.95 0.63 7.67
N VAL A 444 -15.66 1.30 6.75
CA VAL A 444 -15.49 2.73 6.50
C VAL A 444 -16.85 3.40 6.39
N SER A 445 -16.96 4.63 6.91
CA SER A 445 -18.20 5.41 6.87
C SER A 445 -17.91 6.91 6.76
N ASN A 446 -18.75 7.63 6.03
CA ASN A 446 -18.80 9.10 6.07
C ASN A 446 -20.05 9.62 6.79
N ASN A 447 -20.77 8.72 7.46
CA ASN A 447 -21.82 9.04 8.42
C ASN A 447 -21.23 9.01 9.85
N PRO A 448 -21.08 10.16 10.52
CA PRO A 448 -20.46 10.24 11.85
C PRO A 448 -21.14 9.38 12.92
N VAL A 449 -22.46 9.25 12.84
CA VAL A 449 -23.24 8.44 13.78
C VAL A 449 -22.92 6.96 13.61
N GLU A 450 -22.80 6.48 12.38
CA GLU A 450 -22.43 5.09 12.10
C GLU A 450 -21.00 4.78 12.53
N ILE A 451 -20.08 5.75 12.41
CA ILE A 451 -18.72 5.62 12.96
C ILE A 451 -18.77 5.44 14.48
N ILE A 452 -19.49 6.30 15.19
CA ILE A 452 -19.60 6.24 16.66
C ILE A 452 -20.29 4.95 17.11
N LYS A 453 -21.36 4.53 16.43
CA LYS A 453 -22.04 3.25 16.68
C LYS A 453 -21.06 2.08 16.56
N ARG A 454 -20.29 2.03 15.47
CA ARG A 454 -19.33 0.96 15.24
C ARG A 454 -18.20 1.00 16.26
N MET A 455 -17.71 2.18 16.60
CA MET A 455 -16.70 2.40 17.63
C MET A 455 -17.12 1.84 18.99
N ILE A 456 -18.38 2.02 19.39
CA ILE A 456 -18.94 1.44 20.63
C ILE A 456 -19.07 -0.08 20.50
N GLN A 457 -19.60 -0.58 19.39
CA GLN A 457 -19.78 -2.02 19.15
C GLN A 457 -18.44 -2.79 19.23
N ASP A 458 -17.40 -2.30 18.55
CA ASP A 458 -16.11 -2.96 18.49
C ASP A 458 -15.36 -2.92 19.84
N SER A 459 -15.68 -1.97 20.72
CA SER A 459 -15.13 -1.93 22.09
C SER A 459 -15.74 -2.97 23.05
N GLY A 460 -16.90 -3.53 22.70
CA GLY A 460 -17.68 -4.39 23.58
C GLY A 460 -18.30 -3.71 24.81
N LYS A 461 -18.18 -2.38 24.96
CA LYS A 461 -18.78 -1.62 26.07
C LYS A 461 -20.26 -1.36 25.83
N THR A 462 -21.03 -1.37 26.91
CA THR A 462 -22.48 -1.09 26.90
C THR A 462 -22.78 0.38 27.12
N GLU A 463 -23.98 0.83 26.72
CA GLU A 463 -24.43 2.20 26.99
C GLU A 463 -24.49 2.52 28.50
N GLU A 464 -24.80 1.53 29.35
CA GLU A 464 -24.78 1.69 30.81
C GLU A 464 -23.38 1.98 31.36
N GLN A 465 -22.35 1.30 30.83
CA GLN A 465 -20.96 1.57 31.20
C GLN A 465 -20.53 2.98 30.78
N ILE A 466 -20.97 3.45 29.62
CA ILE A 466 -20.70 4.82 29.14
C ILE A 466 -21.38 5.85 30.04
N ASN A 467 -22.65 5.64 30.39
CA ASN A 467 -23.37 6.52 31.30
C ASN A 467 -22.70 6.57 32.68
N THR A 468 -22.29 5.41 33.21
CA THR A 468 -21.61 5.32 34.52
C THR A 468 -20.29 6.08 34.52
N TRP A 469 -19.46 5.88 33.49
CA TRP A 469 -18.22 6.62 33.30
C TRP A 469 -18.46 8.14 33.21
N MET A 470 -19.48 8.57 32.46
CA MET A 470 -19.84 9.98 32.33
C MET A 470 -20.24 10.61 33.69
N GLU A 471 -20.89 9.86 34.58
CA GLU A 471 -21.26 10.35 35.91
C GLU A 471 -20.09 10.37 36.90
N GLN A 472 -19.13 9.46 36.76
CA GLN A 472 -18.05 9.27 37.73
C GLN A 472 -16.75 10.01 37.36
N GLU A 473 -16.39 10.03 36.08
CA GLU A 473 -15.08 10.51 35.60
C GLU A 473 -15.13 11.91 34.98
N LEU A 474 -16.32 12.43 34.67
CA LEU A 474 -16.51 13.78 34.14
C LEU A 474 -17.20 14.66 35.17
N SER A 475 -16.71 15.88 35.33
CA SER A 475 -17.28 16.87 36.26
C SER A 475 -17.52 18.23 35.60
N GLY A 476 -18.49 18.97 36.12
CA GLY A 476 -18.77 20.36 35.72
C GLY A 476 -19.15 20.49 34.25
N GLU A 477 -18.59 21.49 33.57
CA GLU A 477 -18.93 21.80 32.18
C GLU A 477 -18.54 20.70 31.18
N ARG A 478 -17.49 19.91 31.47
CA ARG A 478 -17.10 18.79 30.61
C ARG A 478 -18.17 17.69 30.63
N GLN A 479 -18.75 17.43 31.79
CA GLN A 479 -19.86 16.51 31.95
C GLN A 479 -21.11 17.00 31.21
N GLN A 480 -21.46 18.27 31.38
CA GLN A 480 -22.60 18.87 30.68
C GLN A 480 -22.44 18.81 29.16
N ALA A 481 -21.27 19.20 28.63
CA ALA A 481 -21.00 19.15 27.20
C ALA A 481 -21.04 17.72 26.65
N PHE A 482 -20.61 16.72 27.43
CA PHE A 482 -20.71 15.32 27.04
C PHE A 482 -22.16 14.82 27.04
N ARG A 483 -22.99 15.20 28.03
CA ARG A 483 -24.43 14.88 28.04
C ARG A 483 -25.15 15.45 26.81
N GLU A 484 -24.89 16.72 26.48
CA GLU A 484 -25.42 17.36 25.27
C GLU A 484 -25.07 16.57 24.00
N PHE A 485 -23.81 16.13 23.89
CA PHE A 485 -23.36 15.26 22.80
C PHE A 485 -24.09 13.92 22.79
N TRP A 486 -24.19 13.26 23.95
CA TRP A 486 -24.70 11.90 24.06
C TRP A 486 -26.19 11.81 23.75
N ASP A 487 -26.97 12.79 24.20
CA ASP A 487 -28.39 12.89 23.90
C ASP A 487 -28.66 13.22 22.42
N ASP A 488 -27.87 14.12 21.83
CA ASP A 488 -27.93 14.42 20.39
C ASP A 488 -27.50 13.21 19.55
N PHE A 489 -26.46 12.48 19.96
CA PHE A 489 -26.05 11.23 19.32
C PHE A 489 -27.17 10.18 19.34
N LYS A 490 -27.83 9.96 20.50
CA LYS A 490 -28.95 9.02 20.61
C LYS A 490 -30.12 9.42 19.70
N THR A 491 -30.45 10.70 19.65
CA THR A 491 -31.51 11.22 18.78
C THR A 491 -31.17 10.99 17.31
N LYS A 492 -29.97 11.41 16.87
CA LYS A 492 -29.52 11.26 15.48
C LYS A 492 -29.25 9.81 15.07
N LYS A 493 -28.99 8.93 16.02
CA LYS A 493 -28.89 7.48 15.83
C LYS A 493 -30.19 6.89 15.30
N GLU A 494 -31.34 7.40 15.73
CA GLU A 494 -32.67 6.97 15.29
C GLU A 494 -33.13 7.72 14.02
N GLU A 495 -32.90 9.04 13.96
CA GLU A 495 -33.34 9.87 12.82
C GLU A 495 -32.53 9.66 11.54
N ASN A 496 -31.26 9.21 11.69
CA ASN A 496 -30.28 9.03 10.63
C ASN A 496 -30.18 10.23 9.64
N PRO A 497 -29.86 11.44 10.12
CA PRO A 497 -29.89 12.65 9.29
C PRO A 497 -28.75 12.74 8.27
N PHE A 498 -27.74 11.87 8.38
CA PHE A 498 -26.52 11.91 7.57
C PHE A 498 -26.52 10.93 6.39
N GLY A 499 -27.64 10.24 6.14
CA GLY A 499 -27.80 9.33 5.01
C GLY A 499 -27.25 7.93 5.30
N LYS A 500 -26.71 7.26 4.29
CA LYS A 500 -26.23 5.87 4.41
C LYS A 500 -24.87 5.79 5.10
N ILE A 501 -24.45 4.58 5.50
CA ILE A 501 -23.07 4.31 5.99
C ILE A 501 -22.03 4.82 4.98
N LYS A 502 -22.27 4.54 3.70
CA LYS A 502 -21.49 5.04 2.55
C LYS A 502 -22.36 6.00 1.75
N GLU A 503 -22.33 7.28 2.07
CA GLU A 503 -23.19 8.30 1.45
C GLU A 503 -22.50 8.97 0.25
N LYS A 504 -23.19 9.00 -0.90
CA LYS A 504 -22.66 9.54 -2.16
C LYS A 504 -23.19 10.95 -2.47
N ASN A 505 -24.28 11.38 -1.83
CA ASN A 505 -24.89 12.68 -2.07
C ASN A 505 -24.22 13.77 -1.21
N GLN A 506 -23.07 14.22 -1.68
CA GLN A 506 -22.25 15.26 -1.03
C GLN A 506 -23.04 16.56 -0.84
N LEU A 507 -23.76 17.00 -1.88
CA LEU A 507 -24.53 18.26 -1.87
C LEU A 507 -25.55 18.33 -0.73
N LYS A 508 -26.13 17.19 -0.33
CA LYS A 508 -27.14 17.14 0.72
C LYS A 508 -26.53 16.98 2.11
N TYR A 509 -25.55 16.10 2.28
CA TYR A 509 -25.16 15.62 3.62
C TYR A 509 -23.79 16.09 4.10
N GLU A 510 -22.90 16.52 3.20
CA GLU A 510 -21.51 16.86 3.55
C GLU A 510 -21.44 17.94 4.63
N LYS A 511 -22.12 19.07 4.40
CA LYS A 511 -22.11 20.21 5.32
C LYS A 511 -22.65 19.83 6.70
N MET A 512 -23.73 19.05 6.75
CA MET A 512 -24.32 18.59 8.01
C MET A 512 -23.37 17.68 8.79
N ALA A 513 -22.70 16.74 8.09
CA ALA A 513 -21.72 15.85 8.72
C ALA A 513 -20.51 16.64 9.24
N GLN A 514 -20.00 17.60 8.46
CA GLN A 514 -18.89 18.47 8.86
C GLN A 514 -19.24 19.31 10.09
N GLU A 515 -20.42 19.94 10.11
CA GLU A 515 -20.89 20.71 11.27
C GLU A 515 -21.03 19.86 12.53
N TYR A 516 -21.53 18.62 12.39
CA TYR A 516 -21.64 17.68 13.50
C TYR A 516 -20.26 17.31 14.08
N VAL A 517 -19.32 16.93 13.21
CA VAL A 517 -17.95 16.59 13.62
C VAL A 517 -17.29 17.81 14.28
N LEU A 518 -17.36 18.99 13.67
CA LEU A 518 -16.79 20.22 14.24
C LEU A 518 -17.36 20.54 15.63
N THR A 519 -18.64 20.28 15.83
CA THR A 519 -19.32 20.59 17.09
C THR A 519 -18.90 19.63 18.21
N TYR A 520 -18.76 18.34 17.89
CA TYR A 520 -18.66 17.27 18.90
C TYR A 520 -17.35 16.48 18.91
N TYR A 521 -16.36 16.80 18.05
CA TYR A 521 -15.12 16.02 17.93
C TYR A 521 -14.43 15.79 19.28
N GLY A 522 -14.37 16.80 20.14
CA GLY A 522 -13.76 16.69 21.48
C GLY A 522 -14.48 15.72 22.42
N GLN A 523 -15.81 15.67 22.34
CA GLN A 523 -16.62 14.70 23.09
C GLN A 523 -16.44 13.30 22.52
N VAL A 524 -16.43 13.16 21.19
CA VAL A 524 -16.16 11.88 20.51
C VAL A 524 -14.76 11.36 20.84
N TYR A 525 -13.75 12.23 20.91
CA TYR A 525 -12.41 11.87 21.36
C TYR A 525 -12.40 11.39 22.81
N SER A 526 -13.11 12.07 23.71
CA SER A 526 -13.22 11.64 25.11
C SER A 526 -13.92 10.27 25.22
N LEU A 527 -14.94 10.02 24.40
CA LEU A 527 -15.58 8.71 24.29
C LEU A 527 -14.59 7.65 23.77
N TYR A 528 -13.85 7.95 22.70
CA TYR A 528 -12.82 7.04 22.17
C TYR A 528 -11.79 6.65 23.25
N GLN A 529 -11.30 7.62 24.03
CA GLN A 529 -10.36 7.34 25.12
C GLN A 529 -10.96 6.40 26.18
N MET A 530 -12.23 6.60 26.55
CA MET A 530 -12.95 5.70 27.46
C MET A 530 -13.04 4.27 26.92
N LEU A 531 -13.32 4.13 25.62
CA LEU A 531 -13.56 2.83 25.00
C LEU A 531 -12.26 2.03 24.81
N TYR A 532 -11.13 2.69 24.48
CA TYR A 532 -9.91 2.02 24.02
C TYR A 532 -8.65 2.29 24.86
N THR A 533 -8.67 3.29 25.75
CA THR A 533 -7.45 3.73 26.47
C THR A 533 -7.55 3.54 27.99
N VAL A 534 -8.75 3.32 28.53
CA VAL A 534 -8.94 3.07 29.97
C VAL A 534 -8.76 1.57 30.25
N LYS A 535 -7.61 1.23 30.84
CA LYS A 535 -7.30 -0.09 31.42
C LYS A 535 -8.11 -0.34 32.67
#